data_AF-A0A952REV6-F1
#
_entry.id   AF-A0A952REV6-F1
#
_cell.length_a   1.000
_cell.length_b   1.000
_cell.length_c   1.000
_cell.angle_alpha   90.00
_cell.angle_beta   90.00
_cell.angle_gamma   90.00
#
_symmetry.space_group_name_H-M   'P 1'
#
loop_
_entity.id
_entity.type
_entity.pdbx_description
1 polymer ?
#
loop_
_entity_poly.entity_id
_entity_poly.type
_entity_poly.pdbx_seq_one_letter_code
_entity_poly.pdbx_strand_id
1 'polypeptide(L)'
;MRVNICAAGACVACETGSQYCSGNVVYGRCRDLSEELAVQDCAALGQVCSEGRCRVPSCEPTSTSCEGNVVVTCAADGLSIAKREPCGANRQCVGGKCERQVCQPGRHCKGTRQVEVCSDDGLTLEGVEDCGAAEGCEEGECRPKVCTENSTFCTGDKRMRCSASGAAEEEWPCAAGQSCQGSGQCVDWECEPNVDFCEGDVPSRCAADGLSSVALGEPCTNRTTCSAGACEVWRCEPGLELCAAGEARVCAADGMSSAPLTNPCDGSDPTCEVDTCDDLPAGYAGYARWPLPGTSDRARSYITDPLAKTVRDNVTGLLWQREVLPIQRTSSAAKTYCEGLTLGGRSDWRLPTRMELISLVDYTQVGPAIDRVTFPSTPTAGHWSGSESAGSGQRWYVEFNTGEAKVAALGASYHVRCVAVAAPQKPIPPSGHFFEVTGDTVLDAATGLEWQRGTSAIRHTKVGAVNYCNALTLDGKSGWRLPATAELSGLVREVGVTTLFIDEGIFPDTQSDYHYWSNTPDISVSLPQPFSWYTHFNGGTTDSDVNNNSRWVRCVR
;
A
#
# COMPACT_ATOMS: atom_id res chain seq x y z
N MET A 1 -82.47 -8.59 -20.57
CA MET A 1 -83.57 -9.22 -19.79
C MET A 1 -83.30 -10.71 -19.79
N ARG A 2 -83.36 -11.38 -18.63
CA ARG A 2 -83.31 -12.86 -18.58
C ARG A 2 -84.73 -13.37 -18.55
N VAL A 3 -85.02 -14.36 -19.39
CA VAL A 3 -86.34 -14.95 -19.57
C VAL A 3 -86.22 -16.45 -19.31
N ASN A 4 -87.19 -17.03 -18.62
CA ASN A 4 -87.25 -18.46 -18.38
C ASN A 4 -88.12 -19.10 -19.46
N ILE A 5 -87.52 -19.97 -20.28
CA ILE A 5 -88.22 -20.66 -21.35
C ILE A 5 -88.25 -22.15 -21.03
N CYS A 6 -89.44 -22.73 -21.09
CA CYS A 6 -89.66 -24.15 -20.87
C CYS A 6 -89.92 -24.84 -22.21
N ALA A 7 -88.95 -25.64 -22.67
CA ALA A 7 -89.05 -26.41 -23.91
C ALA A 7 -88.74 -27.88 -23.62
N ALA A 8 -89.55 -28.78 -24.17
CA ALA A 8 -89.40 -30.24 -24.02
C ALA A 8 -89.24 -30.73 -22.57
N GLY A 9 -89.96 -30.11 -21.62
CA GLY A 9 -90.00 -30.55 -20.22
C GLY A 9 -88.89 -30.02 -19.31
N ALA A 10 -87.98 -29.18 -19.81
CA ALA A 10 -86.97 -28.49 -19.00
C ALA A 10 -87.05 -26.97 -19.18
N CYS A 11 -86.98 -26.23 -18.07
CA CYS A 11 -86.99 -24.77 -18.08
C CYS A 11 -85.55 -24.25 -17.95
N VAL A 12 -85.12 -23.41 -18.89
CA VAL A 12 -83.79 -22.80 -18.91
C VAL A 12 -83.92 -21.28 -18.89
N ALA A 13 -83.14 -20.63 -18.03
CA ALA A 13 -83.02 -19.19 -18.00
C ALA A 13 -82.01 -18.74 -19.06
N CYS A 14 -82.43 -17.94 -20.03
CA CYS A 14 -81.56 -17.41 -21.09
C CYS A 14 -81.72 -15.90 -21.25
N GLU A 15 -80.74 -15.26 -21.87
CA GLU A 15 -80.82 -13.83 -22.19
C GLU A 15 -81.65 -13.64 -23.45
N THR A 16 -82.57 -12.68 -23.43
CA THR A 16 -83.48 -12.45 -24.56
C THR A 16 -82.69 -12.28 -25.86
N GLY A 17 -82.93 -13.17 -26.84
CA GLY A 17 -82.25 -13.18 -28.13
C GLY A 17 -80.94 -13.97 -28.21
N SER A 18 -80.43 -14.55 -27.11
CA SER A 18 -79.27 -15.45 -27.13
C SER A 18 -79.67 -16.89 -27.50
N GLN A 19 -78.73 -17.65 -28.04
CA GLN A 19 -78.83 -19.11 -28.09
C GLN A 19 -78.64 -19.69 -26.68
N TYR A 20 -79.21 -20.86 -26.42
CA TYR A 20 -79.07 -21.55 -25.15
C TYR A 20 -79.04 -23.07 -25.34
N CYS A 21 -78.58 -23.79 -24.31
CA CYS A 21 -78.53 -25.24 -24.31
C CYS A 21 -79.71 -25.82 -23.52
N SER A 22 -80.36 -26.84 -24.08
CA SER A 22 -81.24 -27.74 -23.33
C SER A 22 -80.83 -29.17 -23.68
N GLY A 23 -80.28 -29.89 -22.69
CA GLY A 23 -79.51 -31.10 -22.95
C GLY A 23 -78.29 -30.83 -23.85
N ASN A 24 -78.03 -31.72 -24.82
CA ASN A 24 -76.96 -31.56 -25.81
C ASN A 24 -77.38 -30.82 -27.09
N VAL A 25 -78.52 -30.13 -27.08
CA VAL A 25 -79.04 -29.43 -28.27
C VAL A 25 -79.00 -27.92 -28.04
N VAL A 26 -78.47 -27.19 -29.03
CA VAL A 26 -78.51 -25.72 -29.10
C VAL A 26 -79.87 -25.30 -29.67
N TYR A 27 -80.58 -24.47 -28.92
CA TYR A 27 -81.83 -23.85 -29.33
C TYR A 27 -81.61 -22.38 -29.74
N GLY A 28 -82.55 -21.87 -30.54
CA GLY A 28 -82.48 -20.56 -31.20
C GLY A 28 -82.71 -19.36 -30.28
N ARG A 29 -83.24 -18.26 -30.85
CA ARG A 29 -83.41 -16.97 -30.13
C ARG A 29 -84.45 -17.08 -29.02
N CYS A 30 -83.97 -17.10 -27.78
CA CYS A 30 -84.75 -17.02 -26.55
C CYS A 30 -85.82 -15.88 -26.61
N ARG A 31 -87.12 -16.23 -26.81
CA ARG A 31 -88.28 -15.30 -26.80
C ARG A 31 -89.54 -15.93 -26.16
N ASP A 32 -90.42 -15.07 -25.64
CA ASP A 32 -91.48 -15.47 -24.68
C ASP A 32 -92.59 -16.41 -25.20
N LEU A 33 -92.88 -16.55 -26.49
CA LEU A 33 -94.05 -17.33 -26.93
C LEU A 33 -93.95 -17.84 -28.38
N SER A 34 -93.39 -19.04 -28.60
CA SER A 34 -93.77 -20.03 -29.65
C SER A 34 -92.71 -21.13 -29.80
N GLU A 35 -93.12 -22.35 -30.19
CA GLU A 35 -92.27 -23.52 -30.51
C GLU A 35 -90.93 -23.14 -31.19
N GLU A 36 -89.82 -23.32 -30.48
CA GLU A 36 -88.49 -23.00 -30.98
C GLU A 36 -87.86 -24.21 -31.71
N LEU A 37 -87.35 -23.98 -32.92
CA LEU A 37 -86.62 -24.98 -33.71
C LEU A 37 -85.24 -25.26 -33.06
N ALA A 38 -84.93 -26.54 -32.85
CA ALA A 38 -83.58 -27.00 -32.56
C ALA A 38 -82.64 -26.55 -33.69
N VAL A 39 -81.59 -25.81 -33.34
CA VAL A 39 -80.65 -25.24 -34.32
C VAL A 39 -79.52 -26.21 -34.61
N GLN A 40 -79.03 -26.92 -33.58
CA GLN A 40 -77.90 -27.83 -33.72
C GLN A 40 -77.90 -28.88 -32.61
N ASP A 41 -77.86 -30.16 -32.96
CA ASP A 41 -77.64 -31.24 -32.02
C ASP A 41 -76.13 -31.47 -31.86
N CYS A 42 -75.58 -31.14 -30.69
CA CYS A 42 -74.16 -31.30 -30.43
C CYS A 42 -73.79 -32.79 -30.28
N ALA A 43 -74.70 -33.64 -29.80
CA ALA A 43 -74.42 -35.07 -29.64
C ALA A 43 -74.19 -35.75 -31.00
N ALA A 44 -74.94 -35.35 -32.04
CA ALA A 44 -74.73 -35.81 -33.42
C ALA A 44 -73.36 -35.41 -34.00
N LEU A 45 -72.69 -34.43 -33.40
CA LEU A 45 -71.36 -33.93 -33.79
C LEU A 45 -70.24 -34.42 -32.86
N GLY A 46 -70.54 -35.29 -31.88
CA GLY A 46 -69.57 -35.70 -30.85
C GLY A 46 -69.15 -34.57 -29.90
N GLN A 47 -69.98 -33.54 -29.77
CA GLN A 47 -69.74 -32.33 -28.98
C GLN A 47 -70.76 -32.21 -27.83
N VAL A 48 -70.45 -31.39 -26.84
CA VAL A 48 -71.34 -31.10 -25.71
C VAL A 48 -71.84 -29.67 -25.82
N CYS A 49 -73.14 -29.46 -25.57
CA CYS A 49 -73.71 -28.12 -25.59
C CYS A 49 -73.35 -27.39 -24.30
N SER A 50 -72.60 -26.29 -24.39
CA SER A 50 -72.31 -25.41 -23.27
C SER A 50 -72.40 -23.95 -23.70
N GLU A 51 -73.13 -23.14 -22.91
CA GLU A 51 -73.37 -21.71 -23.15
C GLU A 51 -73.96 -21.40 -24.54
N GLY A 52 -74.88 -22.24 -25.01
CA GLY A 52 -75.56 -22.06 -26.30
C GLY A 52 -74.69 -22.39 -27.53
N ARG A 53 -73.59 -23.13 -27.36
CA ARG A 53 -72.72 -23.58 -28.46
C ARG A 53 -72.27 -25.03 -28.26
N CYS A 54 -72.07 -25.74 -29.36
CA CYS A 54 -71.41 -27.04 -29.32
C CYS A 54 -69.89 -26.86 -29.11
N ARG A 55 -69.34 -27.54 -28.11
CA ARG A 55 -67.91 -27.54 -27.79
C ARG A 55 -67.37 -28.98 -27.83
N VAL A 56 -66.15 -29.13 -28.32
CA VAL A 56 -65.43 -30.41 -28.31
C VAL A 56 -65.05 -30.75 -26.87
N PRO A 57 -65.34 -31.97 -26.37
CA PRO A 57 -64.88 -32.41 -25.06
C PRO A 57 -63.35 -32.38 -24.98
N SER A 58 -62.82 -31.81 -23.90
CA SER A 58 -61.38 -31.76 -23.62
C SER A 58 -60.87 -33.09 -23.04
N CYS A 59 -61.77 -33.91 -22.48
CA CYS A 59 -61.50 -35.23 -21.93
C CYS A 59 -62.76 -36.10 -21.98
N GLU A 60 -62.62 -37.42 -21.85
CA GLU A 60 -63.78 -38.31 -21.77
C GLU A 60 -64.58 -38.03 -20.48
N PRO A 61 -65.90 -37.77 -20.56
CA PRO A 61 -66.70 -37.46 -19.39
C PRO A 61 -66.52 -38.49 -18.27
N THR A 62 -66.30 -38.01 -17.04
CA THR A 62 -66.08 -38.85 -15.84
C THR A 62 -64.83 -39.75 -15.84
N SER A 63 -64.00 -39.72 -16.89
CA SER A 63 -62.75 -40.48 -16.92
C SER A 63 -61.74 -39.94 -15.90
N THR A 64 -60.83 -40.81 -15.47
CA THR A 64 -59.66 -40.42 -14.68
C THR A 64 -58.39 -40.63 -15.49
N SER A 65 -57.47 -39.69 -15.38
CA SER A 65 -56.14 -39.77 -15.98
C SER A 65 -55.09 -39.17 -15.03
N CYS A 66 -53.82 -39.24 -15.40
CA CYS A 66 -52.73 -38.71 -14.59
C CYS A 66 -52.14 -37.46 -15.24
N GLU A 67 -52.04 -36.38 -14.47
CA GLU A 67 -51.23 -35.21 -14.80
C GLU A 67 -50.14 -35.05 -13.73
N GLY A 68 -48.93 -35.56 -14.02
CA GLY A 68 -47.89 -35.71 -13.00
C GLY A 68 -48.32 -36.69 -11.90
N ASN A 69 -48.04 -36.40 -10.63
CA ASN A 69 -48.46 -37.23 -9.49
C ASN A 69 -49.88 -36.91 -8.97
N VAL A 70 -50.78 -36.52 -9.87
CA VAL A 70 -52.13 -36.08 -9.55
C VAL A 70 -53.13 -36.83 -10.42
N VAL A 71 -54.09 -37.51 -9.78
CA VAL A 71 -55.25 -38.07 -10.47
C VAL A 71 -56.16 -36.92 -10.84
N VAL A 72 -56.39 -36.72 -12.13
CA VAL A 72 -57.35 -35.76 -12.64
C VAL A 72 -58.62 -36.49 -13.05
N THR A 73 -59.77 -35.98 -12.63
CA THR A 73 -61.09 -36.51 -13.01
C THR A 73 -61.78 -35.52 -13.91
N CYS A 74 -62.15 -35.96 -15.11
CA CYS A 74 -62.89 -35.16 -16.07
C CYS A 74 -64.32 -34.89 -15.57
N ALA A 75 -64.82 -33.68 -15.75
CA ALA A 75 -66.20 -33.33 -15.43
C ALA A 75 -67.18 -34.14 -16.29
N ALA A 76 -68.42 -34.27 -15.80
CA ALA A 76 -69.47 -35.02 -16.49
C ALA A 76 -69.87 -34.39 -17.84
N ASP A 77 -69.54 -33.11 -18.06
CA ASP A 77 -69.72 -32.43 -19.34
C ASP A 77 -68.54 -32.64 -20.30
N GLY A 78 -67.43 -33.25 -19.86
CA GLY A 78 -66.23 -33.48 -20.68
C GLY A 78 -65.42 -32.20 -20.98
N LEU A 79 -65.83 -31.03 -20.50
CA LEU A 79 -65.27 -29.74 -20.92
C LEU A 79 -64.23 -29.19 -19.95
N SER A 80 -64.21 -29.69 -18.71
CA SER A 80 -63.31 -29.23 -17.65
C SER A 80 -62.83 -30.37 -16.75
N ILE A 81 -61.79 -30.11 -15.96
CA ILE A 81 -61.36 -31.03 -14.90
C ILE A 81 -62.21 -30.76 -13.65
N ALA A 82 -62.99 -31.75 -13.23
CA ALA A 82 -63.85 -31.65 -12.05
C ALA A 82 -63.08 -31.83 -10.73
N LYS A 83 -62.03 -32.65 -10.73
CA LYS A 83 -61.25 -32.93 -9.52
C LYS A 83 -59.78 -33.13 -9.86
N ARG A 84 -58.90 -32.61 -8.99
CA ARG A 84 -57.47 -32.89 -8.95
C ARG A 84 -57.15 -33.47 -7.58
N GLU A 85 -56.65 -34.70 -7.55
CA GLU A 85 -56.34 -35.42 -6.31
C GLU A 85 -54.88 -35.85 -6.30
N PRO A 86 -54.00 -35.18 -5.54
CA PRO A 86 -52.61 -35.57 -5.45
C PRO A 86 -52.50 -36.93 -4.76
N CYS A 87 -51.71 -37.83 -5.33
CA CYS A 87 -51.36 -39.07 -4.70
C CYS A 87 -50.41 -38.75 -3.54
N GLY A 88 -50.89 -38.87 -2.31
CA GLY A 88 -50.12 -38.55 -1.10
C GLY A 88 -48.81 -39.32 -0.96
N ALA A 89 -48.09 -39.14 0.15
CA ALA A 89 -46.76 -39.73 0.35
C ALA A 89 -46.70 -41.25 0.05
N ASN A 90 -45.66 -41.68 -0.68
CA ASN A 90 -45.41 -43.06 -1.13
C ASN A 90 -46.47 -43.63 -2.10
N ARG A 91 -47.14 -42.76 -2.88
CA ARG A 91 -48.07 -43.17 -3.94
C ARG A 91 -47.80 -42.43 -5.24
N GLN A 92 -47.95 -43.13 -6.36
CA GLN A 92 -47.76 -42.59 -7.71
C GLN A 92 -49.04 -42.72 -8.54
N CYS A 93 -49.37 -41.69 -9.32
CA CYS A 93 -50.50 -41.74 -10.24
C CYS A 93 -50.15 -42.61 -11.45
N VAL A 94 -50.83 -43.75 -11.61
CA VAL A 94 -50.71 -44.62 -12.78
C VAL A 94 -52.12 -44.99 -13.27
N GLY A 95 -52.38 -44.80 -14.57
CA GLY A 95 -53.66 -45.15 -15.18
C GLY A 95 -54.89 -44.44 -14.54
N GLY A 96 -54.71 -43.22 -14.04
CA GLY A 96 -55.77 -42.45 -13.38
C GLY A 96 -56.11 -42.91 -11.96
N LYS A 97 -55.19 -43.61 -11.27
CA LYS A 97 -55.32 -44.06 -9.87
C LYS A 97 -54.04 -43.84 -9.10
N CYS A 98 -54.15 -43.62 -7.79
CA CYS A 98 -53.00 -43.55 -6.89
C CYS A 98 -52.59 -44.94 -6.41
N GLU A 99 -51.54 -45.48 -7.01
CA GLU A 99 -50.96 -46.76 -6.64
C GLU A 99 -49.83 -46.58 -5.62
N ARG A 100 -49.58 -47.59 -4.79
CA ARG A 100 -48.53 -47.52 -3.76
C ARG A 100 -47.16 -47.77 -4.41
N GLN A 101 -46.22 -46.85 -4.20
CA GLN A 101 -44.84 -47.05 -4.63
C GLN A 101 -44.21 -48.23 -3.86
N VAL A 102 -43.57 -49.12 -4.60
CA VAL A 102 -42.86 -50.30 -4.09
C VAL A 102 -41.39 -49.95 -3.85
N CYS A 103 -40.79 -49.21 -4.77
CA CYS A 103 -39.40 -48.72 -4.69
C CYS A 103 -39.31 -47.31 -5.29
N GLN A 104 -38.19 -46.62 -5.07
CA GLN A 104 -37.95 -45.33 -5.73
C GLN A 104 -37.79 -45.56 -7.23
N PRO A 105 -38.46 -44.78 -8.10
CA PRO A 105 -38.31 -44.94 -9.55
C PRO A 105 -36.87 -44.82 -10.02
N GLY A 106 -36.46 -45.68 -10.96
CA GLY A 106 -35.11 -45.69 -11.52
C GLY A 106 -34.11 -46.44 -10.65
N ARG A 107 -32.85 -46.01 -10.67
CA ARG A 107 -31.74 -46.64 -9.94
C ARG A 107 -31.43 -45.85 -8.67
N HIS A 108 -31.33 -46.53 -7.53
CA HIS A 108 -30.99 -45.92 -6.24
C HIS A 108 -30.16 -46.85 -5.37
N CYS A 109 -29.37 -46.28 -4.47
CA CYS A 109 -28.58 -47.09 -3.55
C CYS A 109 -29.39 -47.59 -2.36
N LYS A 110 -29.32 -48.90 -2.12
CA LYS A 110 -29.83 -49.58 -0.94
C LYS A 110 -28.66 -49.91 -0.01
N GLY A 111 -28.31 -48.96 0.85
CA GLY A 111 -27.07 -49.04 1.64
C GLY A 111 -25.83 -48.80 0.77
N THR A 112 -24.66 -49.23 1.23
CA THR A 112 -23.36 -48.86 0.60
C THR A 112 -22.88 -49.85 -0.46
N ARG A 113 -23.60 -50.95 -0.71
CA ARG A 113 -23.13 -52.06 -1.57
C ARG A 113 -24.15 -52.55 -2.60
N GLN A 114 -25.36 -52.00 -2.62
CA GLN A 114 -26.42 -52.51 -3.49
C GLN A 114 -27.08 -51.38 -4.25
N VAL A 115 -27.20 -51.54 -5.57
CA VAL A 115 -28.06 -50.71 -6.42
C VAL A 115 -29.40 -51.42 -6.55
N GLU A 116 -30.46 -50.77 -6.13
CA GLU A 116 -31.82 -51.21 -6.36
C GLU A 116 -32.34 -50.53 -7.64
N VAL A 117 -32.91 -51.32 -8.55
CA VAL A 117 -33.46 -50.85 -9.83
C VAL A 117 -34.95 -51.07 -9.82
N CYS A 118 -35.70 -49.99 -9.99
CA CYS A 118 -37.14 -49.95 -10.03
C CYS A 118 -37.62 -49.44 -11.39
N SER A 119 -38.80 -49.88 -11.81
CA SER A 119 -39.47 -49.31 -12.99
C SER A 119 -39.68 -47.80 -12.84
N ASP A 120 -39.77 -47.09 -13.96
CA ASP A 120 -39.94 -45.62 -14.01
C ASP A 120 -41.20 -45.12 -13.26
N ASP A 121 -42.18 -45.98 -13.05
CA ASP A 121 -43.39 -45.69 -12.29
C ASP A 121 -43.27 -46.01 -10.78
N GLY A 122 -42.15 -46.58 -10.34
CA GLY A 122 -41.88 -46.92 -8.93
C GLY A 122 -42.68 -48.11 -8.40
N LEU A 123 -43.39 -48.84 -9.27
CA LEU A 123 -44.34 -49.89 -8.87
C LEU A 123 -43.73 -51.29 -8.89
N THR A 124 -42.62 -51.48 -9.59
CA THR A 124 -41.99 -52.80 -9.76
C THR A 124 -40.51 -52.74 -9.44
N LEU A 125 -40.10 -53.58 -8.49
CA LEU A 125 -38.68 -53.83 -8.24
C LEU A 125 -38.16 -54.74 -9.37
N GLU A 126 -37.35 -54.19 -10.25
CA GLU A 126 -36.81 -54.89 -11.41
C GLU A 126 -35.55 -55.70 -11.06
N GLY A 127 -34.77 -55.23 -10.08
CA GLY A 127 -33.60 -55.97 -9.63
C GLY A 127 -32.85 -55.32 -8.48
N VAL A 128 -31.93 -56.10 -7.89
CA VAL A 128 -30.91 -55.61 -6.96
C VAL A 128 -29.57 -56.08 -7.50
N GLU A 129 -28.67 -55.13 -7.74
CA GLU A 129 -27.30 -55.35 -8.21
C GLU A 129 -26.34 -55.18 -7.02
N ASP A 130 -25.55 -56.21 -6.72
CA ASP A 130 -24.50 -56.16 -5.70
C ASP A 130 -23.21 -55.59 -6.28
N CYS A 131 -22.72 -54.48 -5.73
CA CYS A 131 -21.45 -53.90 -6.13
C CYS A 131 -20.28 -54.80 -5.73
N GLY A 132 -19.24 -54.83 -6.57
CA GLY A 132 -18.05 -55.64 -6.39
C GLY A 132 -17.30 -55.37 -5.09
N ALA A 133 -16.35 -56.23 -4.73
CA ALA A 133 -15.58 -56.09 -3.48
C ALA A 133 -14.81 -54.75 -3.40
N ALA A 134 -14.37 -54.23 -4.55
CA ALA A 134 -13.66 -52.97 -4.70
C ALA A 134 -14.57 -51.78 -5.09
N GLU A 135 -15.89 -51.93 -5.00
CA GLU A 135 -16.87 -50.92 -5.40
C GLU A 135 -17.83 -50.61 -4.24
N GLY A 136 -18.34 -49.38 -4.23
CA GLY A 136 -19.39 -48.90 -3.35
C GLY A 136 -20.57 -48.36 -4.18
N CYS A 137 -21.78 -48.45 -3.65
CA CYS A 137 -22.94 -47.82 -4.29
C CYS A 137 -22.97 -46.34 -3.95
N GLU A 138 -22.95 -45.49 -4.98
CA GLU A 138 -23.10 -44.04 -4.89
C GLU A 138 -24.06 -43.56 -5.99
N GLU A 139 -25.04 -42.71 -5.64
CA GLU A 139 -26.01 -42.15 -6.61
C GLU A 139 -26.75 -43.18 -7.51
N GLY A 140 -26.92 -44.42 -7.05
CA GLY A 140 -27.59 -45.48 -7.82
C GLY A 140 -26.67 -46.23 -8.80
N GLU A 141 -25.35 -46.09 -8.66
CA GLU A 141 -24.34 -46.77 -9.47
C GLU A 141 -23.26 -47.41 -8.61
N CYS A 142 -22.72 -48.54 -9.08
CA CYS A 142 -21.52 -49.13 -8.48
C CYS A 142 -20.30 -48.37 -8.98
N ARG A 143 -19.63 -47.66 -8.06
CA ARG A 143 -18.44 -46.87 -8.35
C ARG A 143 -17.22 -47.44 -7.61
N PRO A 144 -16.00 -47.36 -8.19
CA PRO A 144 -14.79 -47.84 -7.54
C PRO A 144 -14.55 -47.16 -6.19
N LYS A 145 -14.07 -47.91 -5.20
CA LYS A 145 -13.60 -47.34 -3.93
C LYS A 145 -12.26 -46.63 -4.15
N VAL A 146 -12.22 -45.34 -3.87
CA VAL A 146 -11.04 -44.50 -4.05
C VAL A 146 -10.37 -44.11 -2.73
N CYS A 147 -11.10 -44.23 -1.62
CA CYS A 147 -10.64 -43.88 -0.28
C CYS A 147 -11.20 -44.84 0.79
N THR A 148 -10.62 -44.80 1.99
CA THR A 148 -11.10 -45.59 3.14
C THR A 148 -12.45 -45.06 3.63
N GLU A 149 -13.45 -45.94 3.75
CA GLU A 149 -14.81 -45.59 4.18
C GLU A 149 -14.83 -44.70 5.44
N ASN A 150 -15.57 -43.59 5.40
CA ASN A 150 -15.70 -42.61 6.48
C ASN A 150 -14.39 -41.97 6.98
N SER A 151 -13.28 -42.10 6.24
CA SER A 151 -12.03 -41.43 6.60
C SER A 151 -12.04 -39.96 6.24
N THR A 152 -11.19 -39.18 6.92
CA THR A 152 -10.80 -37.84 6.50
C THR A 152 -9.32 -37.84 6.14
N PHE A 153 -8.95 -37.00 5.18
CA PHE A 153 -7.57 -36.82 4.74
C PHE A 153 -7.41 -35.47 4.05
N CYS A 154 -6.18 -35.05 3.78
CA CYS A 154 -5.89 -33.82 3.04
C CYS A 154 -5.46 -34.11 1.62
N THR A 155 -5.85 -33.27 0.67
CA THR A 155 -5.30 -33.24 -0.69
C THR A 155 -4.92 -31.80 -1.02
N GLY A 156 -3.63 -31.49 -0.97
CA GLY A 156 -3.19 -30.09 -0.81
C GLY A 156 -3.76 -29.51 0.48
N ASP A 157 -4.23 -28.26 0.44
CA ASP A 157 -4.83 -27.59 1.60
C ASP A 157 -6.32 -27.91 1.80
N LYS A 158 -6.88 -28.78 0.96
CA LYS A 158 -8.30 -29.16 1.00
C LYS A 158 -8.49 -30.37 1.89
N ARG A 159 -9.38 -30.24 2.87
CA ARG A 159 -9.81 -31.38 3.69
C ARG A 159 -10.87 -32.16 2.94
N MET A 160 -10.63 -33.44 2.77
CA MET A 160 -11.50 -34.38 2.09
C MET A 160 -12.16 -35.30 3.12
N ARG A 161 -13.42 -35.66 2.86
CA ARG A 161 -14.13 -36.71 3.58
C ARG A 161 -14.57 -37.81 2.63
N CYS A 162 -14.21 -39.04 2.94
CA CYS A 162 -14.66 -40.20 2.19
C CYS A 162 -16.10 -40.57 2.58
N SER A 163 -16.94 -40.82 1.57
CA SER A 163 -18.29 -41.38 1.73
C SER A 163 -18.29 -42.70 2.52
N ALA A 164 -19.46 -43.09 3.04
CA ALA A 164 -19.64 -44.35 3.74
C ALA A 164 -19.47 -45.58 2.81
N SER A 165 -19.58 -45.39 1.50
CA SER A 165 -19.37 -46.41 0.47
C SER A 165 -17.90 -46.53 0.04
N GLY A 166 -17.07 -45.54 0.37
CA GLY A 166 -15.67 -45.45 -0.07
C GLY A 166 -15.50 -44.93 -1.50
N ALA A 167 -16.60 -44.62 -2.20
CA ALA A 167 -16.61 -44.38 -3.64
C ALA A 167 -16.55 -42.90 -4.06
N ALA A 168 -16.93 -42.00 -3.15
CA ALA A 168 -16.87 -40.56 -3.37
C ALA A 168 -16.09 -39.83 -2.27
N GLU A 169 -15.52 -38.69 -2.64
CA GLU A 169 -14.81 -37.74 -1.78
C GLU A 169 -15.58 -36.41 -1.79
N GLU A 170 -15.87 -35.88 -0.61
CA GLU A 170 -16.47 -34.56 -0.44
C GLU A 170 -15.39 -33.56 0.03
N GLU A 171 -15.26 -32.45 -0.69
CA GLU A 171 -14.36 -31.36 -0.30
C GLU A 171 -15.01 -30.49 0.77
N TRP A 172 -14.31 -30.31 1.89
CA TRP A 172 -14.70 -29.43 2.98
C TRP A 172 -13.55 -28.48 3.27
N PRO A 173 -13.64 -27.18 2.95
CA PRO A 173 -12.53 -26.27 3.23
C PRO A 173 -12.33 -26.11 4.75
N CYS A 174 -11.08 -26.01 5.17
CA CYS A 174 -10.78 -25.51 6.51
C CYS A 174 -11.25 -24.04 6.63
N ALA A 175 -11.38 -23.54 7.87
CA ALA A 175 -11.78 -22.15 8.05
C ALA A 175 -10.73 -21.20 7.45
N ALA A 176 -11.11 -19.96 7.18
CA ALA A 176 -10.16 -18.94 6.74
C ALA A 176 -9.04 -18.80 7.79
N GLY A 177 -7.78 -18.82 7.36
CA GLY A 177 -6.62 -18.81 8.27
C GLY A 177 -6.13 -20.20 8.69
N GLN A 178 -6.60 -21.28 8.06
CA GLN A 178 -6.22 -22.65 8.41
C GLN A 178 -5.83 -23.48 7.18
N SER A 179 -4.90 -24.41 7.38
CA SER A 179 -4.47 -25.40 6.38
C SER A 179 -4.74 -26.83 6.84
N CYS A 180 -5.01 -27.70 5.88
CA CYS A 180 -5.25 -29.12 6.14
C CYS A 180 -3.92 -29.88 6.30
N GLN A 181 -3.74 -30.57 7.42
CA GLN A 181 -2.59 -31.42 7.69
C GLN A 181 -2.96 -32.87 8.02
N GLY A 182 -2.09 -33.79 7.62
CA GLY A 182 -2.19 -35.22 7.93
C GLY A 182 -3.52 -35.85 7.49
N SER A 183 -4.25 -36.43 8.44
CA SER A 183 -5.51 -37.14 8.23
C SER A 183 -6.75 -36.21 8.22
N GLY A 184 -6.60 -34.97 7.75
CA GLY A 184 -7.71 -34.03 7.66
C GLY A 184 -7.86 -33.08 8.84
N GLN A 185 -6.77 -32.76 9.55
CA GLN A 185 -6.78 -31.81 10.66
C GLN A 185 -6.61 -30.38 10.13
N CYS A 186 -7.45 -29.45 10.55
CA CYS A 186 -7.26 -28.03 10.23
C CYS A 186 -6.36 -27.41 11.30
N VAL A 187 -5.24 -26.83 10.87
CA VAL A 187 -4.23 -26.18 11.73
C VAL A 187 -4.18 -24.71 11.36
N ASP A 188 -4.13 -23.84 12.38
CA ASP A 188 -4.04 -22.40 12.19
C ASP A 188 -2.71 -22.03 11.52
N TRP A 189 -2.75 -21.06 10.61
CA TRP A 189 -1.56 -20.54 9.96
C TRP A 189 -0.64 -19.86 10.98
N GLU A 190 0.66 -20.12 10.86
CA GLU A 190 1.70 -19.34 11.55
C GLU A 190 1.95 -18.01 10.83
N CYS A 191 1.78 -18.01 9.50
CA CYS A 191 1.94 -16.84 8.63
C CYS A 191 1.00 -16.92 7.42
N GLU A 192 0.71 -15.80 6.76
CA GLU A 192 -0.15 -15.80 5.57
C GLU A 192 0.55 -16.54 4.39
N PRO A 193 -0.10 -17.54 3.78
CA PRO A 193 0.52 -18.36 2.74
C PRO A 193 1.10 -17.57 1.57
N ASN A 194 2.34 -17.89 1.20
CA ASN A 194 3.09 -17.25 0.10
C ASN A 194 3.35 -15.74 0.28
N VAL A 195 3.16 -15.19 1.48
CA VAL A 195 3.44 -13.78 1.77
C VAL A 195 4.86 -13.63 2.31
N ASP A 196 5.55 -12.58 1.85
CA ASP A 196 6.85 -12.17 2.38
C ASP A 196 6.65 -11.36 3.67
N PHE A 197 7.40 -11.71 4.71
CA PHE A 197 7.30 -11.10 6.04
C PHE A 197 8.66 -11.10 6.74
N CYS A 198 8.71 -10.52 7.94
CA CYS A 198 9.94 -10.40 8.71
C CYS A 198 9.91 -11.30 9.94
N GLU A 199 10.86 -12.21 10.02
CA GLU A 199 11.11 -13.01 11.22
C GLU A 199 12.32 -12.41 11.95
N GLY A 200 12.03 -11.46 12.85
CA GLY A 200 13.06 -10.54 13.35
C GLY A 200 13.59 -9.66 12.21
N ASP A 201 14.92 -9.58 12.08
CA ASP A 201 15.59 -8.85 10.99
C ASP A 201 15.85 -9.72 9.74
N VAL A 202 15.24 -10.89 9.62
CA VAL A 202 15.42 -11.78 8.45
C VAL A 202 14.20 -11.67 7.53
N PRO A 203 14.40 -11.28 6.25
CA PRO A 203 13.38 -11.43 5.22
C PRO A 203 13.04 -12.90 5.03
N SER A 204 11.76 -13.24 5.18
CA SER A 204 11.27 -14.62 5.12
C SER A 204 10.03 -14.69 4.23
N ARG A 205 9.83 -15.85 3.58
CA ARG A 205 8.60 -16.16 2.85
C ARG A 205 7.85 -17.26 3.56
N CYS A 206 6.56 -17.03 3.79
CA CYS A 206 5.69 -18.08 4.30
C CYS A 206 5.48 -19.17 3.24
N ALA A 207 5.54 -20.43 3.66
CA ALA A 207 5.24 -21.57 2.82
C ALA A 207 3.79 -21.53 2.32
N ALA A 208 3.51 -22.26 1.23
CA ALA A 208 2.19 -22.28 0.62
C ALA A 208 1.11 -22.88 1.54
N ASP A 209 1.50 -23.68 2.52
CA ASP A 209 0.60 -24.23 3.54
C ASP A 209 0.42 -23.31 4.75
N GLY A 210 1.13 -22.18 4.84
CA GLY A 210 0.99 -21.24 5.96
C GLY A 210 1.60 -21.72 7.29
N LEU A 211 2.31 -22.84 7.32
CA LEU A 211 2.75 -23.50 8.56
C LEU A 211 4.26 -23.44 8.80
N SER A 212 5.01 -22.86 7.87
CA SER A 212 6.44 -22.68 8.01
C SER A 212 6.91 -21.49 7.20
N SER A 213 8.10 -20.99 7.52
CA SER A 213 8.77 -19.93 6.79
C SER A 213 10.10 -20.41 6.23
N VAL A 214 10.54 -19.79 5.14
CA VAL A 214 11.90 -19.95 4.63
C VAL A 214 12.55 -18.58 4.54
N ALA A 215 13.79 -18.47 5.04
CA ALA A 215 14.58 -17.25 4.89
C ALA A 215 14.86 -16.99 3.40
N LEU A 216 14.59 -15.77 2.96
CA LEU A 216 14.90 -15.29 1.62
C LEU A 216 16.34 -14.80 1.49
N GLY A 217 17.06 -14.66 2.62
CA GLY A 217 18.44 -14.23 2.65
C GLY A 217 19.04 -14.20 4.05
N GLU A 218 20.18 -13.53 4.16
CA GLU A 218 20.85 -13.25 5.44
C GLU A 218 20.09 -12.16 6.23
N PRO A 219 20.29 -12.07 7.55
CA PRO A 219 19.74 -10.97 8.36
C PRO A 219 20.11 -9.60 7.80
N CYS A 220 19.18 -8.65 7.87
CA CYS A 220 19.41 -7.28 7.49
C CYS A 220 20.54 -6.68 8.36
N THR A 221 21.58 -6.19 7.70
CA THR A 221 22.76 -5.60 8.33
C THR A 221 23.07 -4.26 7.66
N ASN A 222 24.08 -3.54 8.15
CA ASN A 222 24.48 -2.24 7.58
C ASN A 222 23.34 -1.21 7.52
N ARG A 223 22.71 -0.93 8.67
CA ARG A 223 21.68 0.12 8.80
C ARG A 223 20.40 -0.17 7.98
N THR A 224 20.10 -1.45 7.80
CA THR A 224 18.82 -1.92 7.26
C THR A 224 18.10 -2.73 8.33
N THR A 225 16.77 -2.73 8.31
CA THR A 225 15.93 -3.64 9.09
C THR A 225 15.05 -4.42 8.13
N CYS A 226 14.52 -5.56 8.57
CA CYS A 226 13.47 -6.19 7.79
C CYS A 226 12.15 -5.42 7.99
N SER A 227 11.58 -4.93 6.89
CA SER A 227 10.22 -4.42 6.83
C SER A 227 9.46 -5.05 5.68
N ALA A 228 8.24 -5.55 5.93
CA ALA A 228 7.37 -6.18 4.93
C ALA A 228 8.06 -7.28 4.07
N GLY A 229 8.98 -8.04 4.66
CA GLY A 229 9.68 -9.13 3.98
C GLY A 229 10.83 -8.70 3.08
N ALA A 230 11.36 -7.49 3.25
CA ALA A 230 12.56 -7.01 2.58
C ALA A 230 13.45 -6.20 3.53
N CYS A 231 14.76 -6.16 3.24
CA CYS A 231 15.65 -5.25 3.96
C CYS A 231 15.42 -3.82 3.47
N GLU A 232 14.88 -2.99 4.36
CA GLU A 232 14.70 -1.56 4.14
C GLU A 232 15.74 -0.78 4.93
N VAL A 233 16.25 0.31 4.34
CA VAL A 233 17.21 1.18 5.02
C VAL A 233 16.50 1.98 6.10
N TRP A 234 17.11 2.06 7.28
CA TRP A 234 16.58 2.86 8.38
C TRP A 234 16.34 4.32 7.96
N ARG A 235 15.16 4.83 8.29
CA ARG A 235 14.77 6.24 8.12
C ARG A 235 15.31 7.12 9.24
N CYS A 236 15.55 6.56 10.42
CA CYS A 236 16.20 7.21 11.55
C CYS A 236 17.13 6.23 12.28
N GLU A 237 18.11 6.73 13.04
CA GLU A 237 18.98 5.84 13.82
C GLU A 237 18.23 5.32 15.06
N PRO A 238 18.17 4.01 15.32
CA PRO A 238 17.50 3.43 16.49
C PRO A 238 17.93 4.10 17.80
N GLY A 239 16.95 4.47 18.63
CA GLY A 239 17.20 5.17 19.89
C GLY A 239 17.53 6.66 19.74
N LEU A 240 17.59 7.19 18.51
CA LEU A 240 17.75 8.63 18.30
C LEU A 240 16.50 9.38 18.76
N GLU A 241 16.69 10.30 19.70
CA GLU A 241 15.67 11.27 20.09
C GLU A 241 15.51 12.35 19.01
N LEU A 242 14.27 12.63 18.64
CA LEU A 242 13.92 13.47 17.49
C LEU A 242 12.61 14.21 17.74
N CYS A 243 12.39 15.31 17.03
CA CYS A 243 11.12 16.02 17.04
C CYS A 243 10.36 15.76 15.72
N ALA A 244 9.10 15.36 15.81
CA ALA A 244 8.21 15.26 14.65
C ALA A 244 6.82 15.82 14.99
N ALA A 245 6.30 16.72 14.16
CA ALA A 245 5.01 17.39 14.35
C ALA A 245 4.85 18.11 15.71
N GLY A 246 5.95 18.54 16.34
CA GLY A 246 5.96 19.24 17.62
C GLY A 246 5.97 18.34 18.86
N GLU A 247 6.10 17.03 18.69
CA GLU A 247 6.20 16.04 19.79
C GLU A 247 7.61 15.45 19.83
N ALA A 248 8.19 15.32 21.03
CA ALA A 248 9.45 14.63 21.26
C ALA A 248 9.24 13.12 21.12
N ARG A 249 10.08 12.47 20.31
CA ARG A 249 9.96 11.08 19.92
C ARG A 249 11.32 10.39 19.97
N VAL A 250 11.31 9.07 20.07
CA VAL A 250 12.49 8.22 19.93
C VAL A 250 12.30 7.31 18.72
N CYS A 251 13.31 7.24 17.87
CA CYS A 251 13.34 6.30 16.76
C CYS A 251 13.28 4.87 17.31
N ALA A 252 12.36 4.07 16.77
CA ALA A 252 12.18 2.69 17.18
C ALA A 252 13.41 1.82 16.83
N ALA A 253 13.49 0.65 17.44
CA ALA A 253 14.59 -0.29 17.21
C ALA A 253 14.71 -0.72 15.73
N ASP A 254 13.59 -0.72 15.01
CA ASP A 254 13.51 -1.01 13.57
C ASP A 254 14.11 0.12 12.71
N GLY A 255 14.36 1.31 13.26
CA GLY A 255 14.84 2.46 12.48
C GLY A 255 13.84 2.99 11.44
N MET A 256 12.62 2.48 11.40
CA MET A 256 11.58 2.79 10.40
C MET A 256 10.48 3.67 10.95
N SER A 257 10.21 3.53 12.23
CA SER A 257 9.18 4.28 12.94
C SER A 257 9.78 5.09 14.09
N SER A 258 8.97 5.99 14.65
CA SER A 258 9.31 6.68 15.89
C SER A 258 8.11 6.65 16.82
N ALA A 259 8.35 6.53 18.11
CA ALA A 259 7.33 6.58 19.15
C ALA A 259 7.50 7.85 19.99
N PRO A 260 6.44 8.40 20.60
CA PRO A 260 6.58 9.44 21.61
C PRO A 260 7.62 9.04 22.66
N LEU A 261 8.49 9.98 23.02
CA LEU A 261 9.39 9.81 24.15
C LEU A 261 8.52 9.62 25.40
N THR A 262 8.55 8.42 25.96
CA THR A 262 7.80 8.12 27.18
C THR A 262 8.50 8.80 28.34
N ASN A 263 7.99 9.96 28.74
CA ASN A 263 8.49 10.66 29.91
C ASN A 263 8.14 9.88 31.20
N PRO A 264 9.07 9.69 32.15
CA PRO A 264 8.77 9.15 33.48
C PRO A 264 7.85 9.99 34.38
N CYS A 265 7.44 11.20 34.00
CA CYS A 265 6.55 12.03 34.83
C CYS A 265 5.11 11.48 34.86
N ASP A 266 4.68 10.87 35.97
CA ASP A 266 3.33 10.33 36.18
C ASP A 266 2.27 11.37 36.61
N GLY A 267 2.59 12.66 36.47
CA GLY A 267 1.70 13.77 36.83
C GLY A 267 1.61 14.07 38.34
N SER A 268 2.38 13.38 39.19
CA SER A 268 2.37 13.62 40.65
C SER A 268 3.38 14.68 41.13
N ASP A 269 4.36 15.05 40.30
CA ASP A 269 5.38 16.05 40.64
C ASP A 269 5.23 17.34 39.79
N PRO A 270 4.84 18.48 40.40
CA PRO A 270 4.66 19.76 39.71
C PRO A 270 5.98 20.43 39.27
N THR A 271 7.13 19.83 39.57
CA THR A 271 8.45 20.27 39.10
C THR A 271 8.99 19.43 37.94
N CYS A 272 8.30 18.35 37.57
CA CYS A 272 8.65 17.46 36.47
C CYS A 272 8.15 18.09 35.16
N GLU A 273 9.05 18.70 34.37
CA GLU A 273 8.72 19.22 33.04
C GLU A 273 8.61 18.08 32.03
N VAL A 274 7.70 18.23 31.05
CA VAL A 274 7.55 17.23 29.99
C VAL A 274 8.69 17.41 29.00
N ASP A 275 9.47 16.37 28.68
CA ASP A 275 10.47 16.46 27.61
C ASP A 275 9.79 16.98 26.33
N THR A 276 10.08 18.22 25.97
CA THR A 276 9.59 18.86 24.76
C THR A 276 10.68 18.80 23.69
N CYS A 277 10.32 19.14 22.45
CA CYS A 277 11.32 19.29 21.40
C CYS A 277 12.40 20.35 21.73
N ASP A 278 12.15 21.22 22.72
CA ASP A 278 13.09 22.26 23.16
C ASP A 278 14.16 21.71 24.14
N ASP A 279 13.94 20.53 24.73
CA ASP A 279 14.81 19.91 25.74
C ASP A 279 15.82 18.91 25.15
N LEU A 280 15.64 18.55 23.86
CA LEU A 280 16.56 17.64 23.17
C LEU A 280 17.94 18.31 23.03
N PRO A 281 19.04 17.63 23.43
CA PRO A 281 20.37 18.20 23.28
C PRO A 281 20.61 18.56 21.82
N ALA A 282 21.28 19.70 21.58
CA ALA A 282 21.79 20.11 20.27
C ALA A 282 22.89 19.15 19.78
N GLY A 283 22.54 17.88 19.59
CA GLY A 283 23.39 16.85 19.03
C GLY A 283 23.55 17.12 17.54
N TYR A 284 24.80 17.15 17.08
CA TYR A 284 25.23 17.29 15.70
C TYR A 284 24.49 16.29 14.79
N ALA A 285 23.43 16.71 14.09
CA ALA A 285 23.06 16.01 12.85
C ALA A 285 23.99 16.58 11.78
N GLY A 286 24.76 15.74 11.12
CA GLY A 286 25.81 16.13 10.19
C GLY A 286 25.33 16.76 8.87
N TYR A 287 24.33 17.63 8.90
CA TYR A 287 23.73 18.33 7.76
C TYR A 287 23.31 19.77 8.11
N ALA A 288 23.02 20.59 7.10
CA ALA A 288 22.55 21.97 7.30
C ALA A 288 21.09 21.99 7.79
N ARG A 289 20.81 22.66 8.91
CA ARG A 289 19.45 22.71 9.51
C ARG A 289 18.69 24.00 9.24
N TRP A 290 19.10 24.74 8.22
CA TRP A 290 18.57 26.06 7.88
C TRP A 290 18.59 26.24 6.37
N PRO A 291 17.70 27.09 5.82
CA PRO A 291 17.82 27.51 4.44
C PRO A 291 19.23 28.05 4.16
N LEU A 292 19.85 27.59 3.08
CA LEU A 292 21.25 27.92 2.81
C LEU A 292 21.37 29.36 2.30
N PRO A 293 22.13 30.25 2.97
CA PRO A 293 22.24 31.65 2.57
C PRO A 293 22.98 31.83 1.25
N GLY A 294 22.64 32.89 0.50
CA GLY A 294 23.37 33.29 -0.70
C GLY A 294 22.96 32.55 -1.97
N THR A 295 21.75 32.02 -2.00
CA THR A 295 21.09 31.50 -3.22
C THR A 295 20.14 32.56 -3.80
N SER A 296 19.65 32.34 -5.03
CA SER A 296 18.67 33.26 -5.66
C SER A 296 17.42 33.47 -4.83
N ASP A 297 17.06 32.47 -4.03
CA ASP A 297 15.79 32.41 -3.30
C ASP A 297 15.97 32.79 -1.81
N ARG A 298 17.23 32.88 -1.33
CA ARG A 298 17.57 33.15 0.08
C ARG A 298 18.78 34.10 0.19
N ALA A 299 18.50 35.40 0.28
CA ALA A 299 19.52 36.42 0.51
C ALA A 299 20.13 36.31 1.92
N ARG A 300 21.43 36.62 2.04
CA ARG A 300 22.12 36.74 3.34
C ARG A 300 21.52 37.90 4.14
N SER A 301 21.39 37.71 5.46
CA SER A 301 20.84 38.73 6.36
C SER A 301 21.60 38.74 7.68
N TYR A 302 22.35 39.82 7.93
CA TYR A 302 23.19 39.97 9.11
C TYR A 302 22.79 41.17 9.96
N ILE A 303 22.85 41.01 11.28
CA ILE A 303 22.74 42.08 12.27
C ILE A 303 24.07 42.17 13.00
N THR A 304 24.75 43.30 12.85
CA THR A 304 26.09 43.51 13.40
C THR A 304 25.99 44.25 14.72
N ASP A 305 26.67 43.76 15.74
CA ASP A 305 26.90 44.49 17.00
C ASP A 305 28.39 44.80 17.14
N PRO A 306 28.83 46.02 16.77
CA PRO A 306 30.23 46.41 16.88
C PRO A 306 30.74 46.49 18.33
N LEU A 307 29.87 46.77 19.30
CA LEU A 307 30.25 46.87 20.72
C LEU A 307 30.49 45.48 21.31
N ALA A 308 29.60 44.53 21.03
CA ALA A 308 29.77 43.14 21.39
C ALA A 308 30.82 42.41 20.53
N LYS A 309 31.19 43.00 19.37
CA LYS A 309 32.03 42.41 18.32
C LYS A 309 31.46 41.09 17.79
N THR A 310 30.14 41.04 17.63
CA THR A 310 29.42 39.87 17.14
C THR A 310 28.59 40.20 15.90
N VAL A 311 28.22 39.15 15.16
CA VAL A 311 27.31 39.22 14.02
C VAL A 311 26.25 38.15 14.19
N ARG A 312 24.99 38.54 14.28
CA ARG A 312 23.87 37.60 14.22
C ARG A 312 23.49 37.37 12.77
N ASP A 313 23.49 36.12 12.35
CA ASP A 313 22.92 35.68 11.08
C ASP A 313 21.43 35.38 11.29
N ASN A 314 20.57 36.11 10.57
CA ASN A 314 19.12 35.99 10.70
C ASN A 314 18.53 34.87 9.83
N VAL A 315 19.34 34.25 8.96
CA VAL A 315 18.96 33.08 8.16
C VAL A 315 19.27 31.80 8.93
N THR A 316 20.49 31.68 9.45
CA THR A 316 20.96 30.48 10.17
C THR A 316 20.69 30.52 11.66
N GLY A 317 20.37 31.70 12.20
CA GLY A 317 20.19 31.93 13.63
C GLY A 317 21.47 31.86 14.46
N LEU A 318 22.62 31.74 13.82
CA LEU A 318 23.93 31.67 14.47
C LEU A 318 24.42 33.06 14.86
N LEU A 319 25.19 33.10 15.94
CA LEU A 319 25.93 34.26 16.39
C LEU A 319 27.42 34.02 16.15
N TRP A 320 28.04 34.90 15.38
CA TRP A 320 29.42 34.78 14.93
C TRP A 320 30.31 35.81 15.60
N GLN A 321 31.54 35.42 15.89
CA GLN A 321 32.62 36.37 16.14
C GLN A 321 32.76 37.27 14.91
N ARG A 322 32.73 38.59 15.06
CA ARG A 322 32.81 39.54 13.93
C ARG A 322 34.23 39.67 13.38
N GLU A 323 35.17 39.97 14.25
CA GLU A 323 36.58 40.18 13.93
C GLU A 323 37.43 39.02 14.43
N VAL A 324 38.30 38.50 13.57
CA VAL A 324 39.21 37.40 13.89
C VAL A 324 40.65 37.89 13.91
N LEU A 325 41.45 37.32 14.80
CA LEU A 325 42.89 37.59 14.83
C LEU A 325 43.57 36.78 13.71
N PRO A 326 44.61 37.32 13.04
CA PRO A 326 45.37 36.61 12.01
C PRO A 326 46.34 35.57 12.63
N ILE A 327 45.89 34.84 13.64
CA ILE A 327 46.66 33.79 14.32
C ILE A 327 46.15 32.44 13.82
N GLN A 328 47.08 31.64 13.31
CA GLN A 328 46.80 30.25 12.94
C GLN A 328 47.03 29.33 14.14
N ARG A 329 46.20 28.29 14.24
CA ARG A 329 46.20 27.32 15.35
C ARG A 329 46.08 25.91 14.80
N THR A 330 46.62 24.93 15.51
CA THR A 330 46.26 23.52 15.30
C THR A 330 44.78 23.31 15.62
N SER A 331 44.17 22.25 15.10
CA SER A 331 42.73 22.05 15.31
C SER A 331 42.33 21.90 16.80
N SER A 332 43.19 21.25 17.61
CA SER A 332 42.97 21.15 19.06
C SER A 332 43.04 22.51 19.75
N ALA A 333 44.05 23.32 19.42
CA ALA A 333 44.18 24.67 19.95
C ALA A 333 43.06 25.61 19.48
N ALA A 334 42.52 25.40 18.27
CA ALA A 334 41.37 26.13 17.75
C ALA A 334 40.10 25.85 18.56
N LYS A 335 39.84 24.56 18.85
CA LYS A 335 38.72 24.14 19.70
C LYS A 335 38.81 24.77 21.10
N THR A 336 39.96 24.62 21.77
CA THR A 336 40.20 25.22 23.09
C THR A 336 40.08 26.75 23.06
N TYR A 337 40.53 27.40 21.99
CA TYR A 337 40.39 28.86 21.86
C TYR A 337 38.91 29.29 21.83
N CYS A 338 38.06 28.60 21.07
CA CYS A 338 36.64 28.96 21.04
C CYS A 338 35.91 28.64 22.34
N GLU A 339 36.16 27.47 22.94
CA GLU A 339 35.53 27.08 24.22
C GLU A 339 35.94 27.99 25.39
N GLY A 340 37.14 28.58 25.32
CA GLY A 340 37.63 29.57 26.29
C GLY A 340 37.29 31.02 25.96
N LEU A 341 36.63 31.30 24.82
CA LEU A 341 36.35 32.66 24.39
C LEU A 341 35.22 33.26 25.22
N THR A 342 35.46 34.43 25.81
CA THR A 342 34.40 35.29 26.35
C THR A 342 34.27 36.53 25.48
N LEU A 343 33.14 36.68 24.81
CA LEU A 343 32.88 37.77 23.87
C LEU A 343 31.40 38.18 23.90
N GLY A 344 31.11 39.48 23.86
CA GLY A 344 29.74 39.99 23.89
C GLY A 344 28.95 39.61 25.15
N GLY A 345 29.64 39.42 26.29
CA GLY A 345 29.01 38.97 27.55
C GLY A 345 28.67 37.48 27.60
N ARG A 346 29.17 36.67 26.64
CA ARG A 346 28.88 35.25 26.51
C ARG A 346 30.14 34.40 26.51
N SER A 347 30.01 33.15 26.95
CA SER A 347 31.09 32.16 27.06
C SER A 347 30.73 30.79 26.44
N ASP A 348 29.64 30.70 25.69
CA ASP A 348 29.14 29.47 25.08
C ASP A 348 29.60 29.34 23.61
N TRP A 349 30.78 29.89 23.32
CA TRP A 349 31.39 29.87 21.99
C TRP A 349 31.99 28.50 21.69
N ARG A 350 31.90 28.07 20.44
CA ARG A 350 32.48 26.82 19.96
C ARG A 350 33.10 26.98 18.57
N LEU A 351 33.87 25.96 18.19
CA LEU A 351 34.34 25.82 16.83
C LEU A 351 33.13 25.50 15.91
N PRO A 352 33.00 26.18 14.75
CA PRO A 352 31.88 25.99 13.83
C PRO A 352 32.00 24.67 13.06
N THR A 353 30.87 24.12 12.61
CA THR A 353 30.87 23.00 11.66
C THR A 353 31.33 23.43 10.26
N ARG A 354 31.57 22.47 9.37
CA ARG A 354 31.94 22.78 7.98
C ARG A 354 30.77 23.49 7.29
N MET A 355 29.55 22.99 7.45
CA MET A 355 28.36 23.65 6.90
C MET A 355 28.10 25.05 7.50
N GLU A 356 28.39 25.28 8.78
CA GLU A 356 28.28 26.61 9.37
C GLU A 356 29.26 27.60 8.73
N LEU A 357 30.52 27.20 8.51
CA LEU A 357 31.48 28.04 7.80
C LEU A 357 31.08 28.28 6.34
N ILE A 358 30.58 27.25 5.64
CA ILE A 358 30.08 27.38 4.26
C ILE A 358 28.93 28.40 4.18
N SER A 359 28.09 28.51 5.21
CA SER A 359 27.00 29.50 5.25
C SER A 359 27.48 30.96 5.19
N LEU A 360 28.73 31.22 5.56
CA LEU A 360 29.36 32.55 5.45
C LEU A 360 30.01 32.81 4.09
N VAL A 361 30.31 31.76 3.32
CA VAL A 361 31.03 31.89 2.04
C VAL A 361 30.16 32.64 1.04
N ASP A 362 30.72 33.70 0.45
CA ASP A 362 30.13 34.43 -0.67
C ASP A 362 30.88 34.15 -1.96
N TYR A 363 30.37 33.17 -2.72
CA TYR A 363 30.93 32.75 -4.02
C TYR A 363 30.87 33.84 -5.12
N THR A 364 30.24 34.99 -4.86
CA THR A 364 30.32 36.17 -5.75
C THR A 364 31.52 37.07 -5.46
N GLN A 365 32.33 36.72 -4.47
CA GLN A 365 33.53 37.44 -4.05
C GLN A 365 34.75 36.52 -4.00
N VAL A 366 35.94 37.09 -4.19
CA VAL A 366 37.23 36.38 -4.11
C VAL A 366 38.24 37.24 -3.38
N GLY A 367 38.97 36.65 -2.44
CA GLY A 367 40.04 37.33 -1.69
C GLY A 367 39.56 38.48 -0.78
N PRO A 368 38.75 38.25 0.27
CA PRO A 368 38.10 36.99 0.63
C PRO A 368 36.68 36.82 0.04
N ALA A 369 36.23 35.57 -0.05
CA ALA A 369 34.90 35.09 -0.43
C ALA A 369 33.92 35.13 0.76
N ILE A 370 33.67 36.33 1.30
CA ILE A 370 32.77 36.58 2.43
C ILE A 370 32.30 38.05 2.35
N ASP A 371 31.17 38.40 2.97
CA ASP A 371 30.78 39.79 3.15
C ASP A 371 31.80 40.55 4.00
N ARG A 372 32.63 41.37 3.35
CA ARG A 372 33.76 42.10 3.96
C ARG A 372 33.33 43.27 4.83
N VAL A 373 32.09 43.76 4.66
CA VAL A 373 31.53 44.83 5.50
C VAL A 373 31.04 44.24 6.82
N THR A 374 30.41 43.07 6.74
CA THR A 374 29.91 42.33 7.91
C THR A 374 31.04 41.62 8.65
N PHE A 375 32.02 41.06 7.95
CA PHE A 375 33.15 40.31 8.52
C PHE A 375 34.48 40.95 8.10
N PRO A 376 34.81 42.12 8.67
CA PRO A 376 36.02 42.86 8.31
C PRO A 376 37.28 42.06 8.68
N SER A 377 38.34 42.29 7.90
CA SER A 377 39.68 41.72 8.13
C SER A 377 39.75 40.19 8.20
N THR A 378 38.80 39.49 7.56
CA THR A 378 38.83 38.02 7.45
C THR A 378 40.06 37.58 6.64
N PRO A 379 40.97 36.75 7.21
CA PRO A 379 42.08 36.18 6.45
C PRO A 379 41.57 35.34 5.28
N THR A 380 42.25 35.39 4.14
CA THR A 380 41.87 34.61 2.96
C THR A 380 42.21 33.12 3.09
N ALA A 381 43.09 32.73 4.02
CA ALA A 381 43.47 31.33 4.21
C ALA A 381 42.37 30.49 4.89
N GLY A 382 42.62 29.18 5.01
CA GLY A 382 41.72 28.23 5.65
C GLY A 382 41.36 28.57 7.09
N HIS A 383 40.11 28.27 7.45
CA HIS A 383 39.57 28.35 8.81
C HIS A 383 39.11 26.97 9.27
N TRP A 384 39.55 26.55 10.46
CA TRP A 384 39.21 25.23 11.00
C TRP A 384 37.71 25.07 11.25
N SER A 385 37.18 23.91 10.85
CA SER A 385 35.88 23.41 11.27
C SER A 385 36.03 22.43 12.46
N GLY A 386 34.98 22.29 13.27
CA GLY A 386 34.82 21.26 14.30
C GLY A 386 34.46 19.89 13.75
N SER A 387 34.02 19.81 12.49
CA SER A 387 33.62 18.57 11.82
C SER A 387 34.84 17.69 11.49
N GLU A 388 34.78 16.40 11.82
CA GLU A 388 35.89 15.45 11.60
C GLU A 388 35.76 14.71 10.27
N SER A 389 36.86 14.59 9.52
CA SER A 389 36.87 13.75 8.31
C SER A 389 36.98 12.28 8.73
N ALA A 390 36.16 11.40 8.14
CA ALA A 390 36.12 9.98 8.44
C ALA A 390 37.52 9.34 8.48
N GLY A 391 37.84 8.63 9.58
CA GLY A 391 38.91 7.61 9.67
C GLY A 391 40.35 8.01 9.35
N SER A 392 40.66 9.29 9.13
CA SER A 392 41.88 9.71 8.41
C SER A 392 42.87 10.55 9.22
N GLY A 393 42.57 10.90 10.47
CA GLY A 393 43.40 11.85 11.22
C GLY A 393 43.45 13.23 10.54
N GLN A 394 42.37 13.59 9.86
CA GLN A 394 42.17 14.85 9.16
C GLN A 394 40.88 15.52 9.62
N ARG A 395 40.77 16.83 9.38
CA ARG A 395 39.63 17.66 9.74
C ARG A 395 39.34 18.64 8.62
N TRP A 396 38.07 19.03 8.46
CA TRP A 396 37.74 20.03 7.43
C TRP A 396 38.19 21.42 7.82
N TYR A 397 38.49 22.21 6.81
CA TYR A 397 38.62 23.65 6.89
C TYR A 397 37.90 24.29 5.68
N VAL A 398 37.51 25.54 5.83
CA VAL A 398 36.94 26.34 4.72
C VAL A 398 37.91 27.47 4.40
N GLU A 399 38.34 27.57 3.15
CA GLU A 399 39.23 28.62 2.68
C GLU A 399 38.41 29.83 2.17
N PHE A 400 38.63 30.99 2.78
CA PHE A 400 37.94 32.22 2.38
C PHE A 400 38.62 32.93 1.21
N ASN A 401 39.64 32.38 0.56
CA ASN A 401 40.20 32.98 -0.64
C ASN A 401 39.21 32.82 -1.80
N THR A 402 38.70 31.60 -1.97
CA THR A 402 37.78 31.20 -3.05
C THR A 402 36.46 30.65 -2.54
N GLY A 403 36.40 30.10 -1.33
CA GLY A 403 35.22 29.43 -0.78
C GLY A 403 35.27 27.90 -0.78
N GLU A 404 36.45 27.31 -1.02
CA GLU A 404 36.66 25.85 -0.98
C GLU A 404 36.47 25.26 0.42
N ALA A 405 35.92 24.05 0.47
CA ALA A 405 35.90 23.22 1.66
C ALA A 405 36.80 22.00 1.44
N LYS A 406 37.87 21.88 2.22
CA LYS A 406 38.91 20.85 2.06
C LYS A 406 39.25 20.21 3.40
N VAL A 407 40.01 19.12 3.36
CA VAL A 407 40.52 18.43 4.57
C VAL A 407 42.01 18.68 4.76
N ALA A 408 42.45 18.73 6.01
CA ALA A 408 43.86 18.83 6.36
C ALA A 408 44.22 17.99 7.58
N ALA A 409 45.49 17.62 7.71
CA ALA A 409 46.01 16.89 8.86
C ALA A 409 45.87 17.72 10.15
N LEU A 410 45.60 17.06 11.29
CA LEU A 410 45.32 17.73 12.57
C LEU A 410 46.44 18.63 13.09
N GLY A 411 47.69 18.39 12.66
CA GLY A 411 48.87 19.19 12.99
C GLY A 411 49.07 20.45 12.13
N ALA A 412 48.30 20.62 11.05
CA ALA A 412 48.32 21.85 10.26
C ALA A 412 47.78 23.03 11.08
N SER A 413 48.15 24.25 10.71
CA SER A 413 47.70 25.47 11.39
C SER A 413 46.83 26.32 10.46
N TYR A 414 45.61 26.63 10.91
CA TYR A 414 44.63 27.44 10.18
C TYR A 414 43.98 28.47 11.09
N HIS A 415 43.29 29.45 10.52
CA HIS A 415 42.61 30.49 11.28
C HIS A 415 41.35 29.94 11.97
N VAL A 416 40.78 30.74 12.86
CA VAL A 416 39.63 30.35 13.69
C VAL A 416 38.64 31.50 13.78
N ARG A 417 37.37 31.20 13.50
CA ARG A 417 36.22 32.07 13.79
C ARG A 417 35.26 31.28 14.65
N CYS A 418 34.95 31.77 15.83
CA CYS A 418 34.05 31.06 16.74
C CYS A 418 32.58 31.40 16.45
N VAL A 419 31.71 30.45 16.79
CA VAL A 419 30.26 30.56 16.63
C VAL A 419 29.55 30.18 17.94
N ALA A 420 28.36 30.73 18.16
CA ALA A 420 27.44 30.40 19.22
C ALA A 420 25.99 30.42 18.67
N VAL A 421 25.02 29.94 19.43
CA VAL A 421 23.60 30.06 19.05
C VAL A 421 23.07 31.44 19.44
N ALA A 422 22.40 32.21 18.58
CA ALA A 422 21.85 33.51 19.02
C ALA A 422 20.74 33.31 20.08
N ALA A 423 20.63 34.18 21.08
CA ALA A 423 19.53 34.17 22.06
C ALA A 423 18.73 35.49 21.96
N PRO A 424 17.42 35.52 22.25
CA PRO A 424 16.49 34.39 22.35
C PRO A 424 16.05 34.02 20.92
N GLN A 425 16.25 32.79 20.49
CA GLN A 425 15.69 32.38 19.20
C GLN A 425 14.17 32.20 19.34
N LYS A 426 13.41 32.84 18.45
CA LYS A 426 12.16 32.24 17.95
C LYS A 426 12.64 30.96 17.26
N PRO A 427 12.28 29.75 17.73
CA PRO A 427 13.02 28.55 17.36
C PRO A 427 13.03 28.38 15.85
N ILE A 428 14.23 28.32 15.26
CA ILE A 428 14.43 27.54 14.05
C ILE A 428 13.82 26.18 14.37
N PRO A 429 12.86 25.67 13.58
CA PRO A 429 12.18 24.44 13.93
C PRO A 429 13.22 23.38 14.29
N PRO A 430 13.19 22.81 15.51
CA PRO A 430 14.11 21.77 15.92
C PRO A 430 13.68 20.44 15.29
N SER A 431 13.45 20.42 13.98
CA SER A 431 13.27 19.17 13.27
C SER A 431 14.66 18.62 12.98
N GLY A 432 14.89 17.35 13.34
CA GLY A 432 16.00 16.58 12.78
C GLY A 432 16.06 16.78 11.26
N HIS A 433 17.24 16.60 10.67
CA HIS A 433 17.39 16.72 9.22
C HIS A 433 16.53 15.64 8.54
N PHE A 434 15.28 15.98 8.23
CA PHE A 434 14.27 15.04 7.78
C PHE A 434 14.22 15.12 6.26
N PHE A 435 14.67 14.05 5.65
CA PHE A 435 14.48 13.80 4.24
C PHE A 435 13.22 12.95 4.09
N GLU A 436 12.18 13.53 3.52
CA GLU A 436 10.97 12.80 3.16
C GLU A 436 11.13 12.22 1.76
N VAL A 437 11.32 10.90 1.69
CA VAL A 437 11.43 10.19 0.41
C VAL A 437 10.02 9.94 -0.13
N THR A 438 9.74 10.45 -1.33
CA THR A 438 8.50 10.19 -2.07
C THR A 438 8.87 9.83 -3.51
N GLY A 439 8.82 8.53 -3.84
CA GLY A 439 9.17 8.05 -5.18
C GLY A 439 10.63 8.38 -5.55
N ASP A 440 10.79 9.14 -6.63
CA ASP A 440 12.07 9.59 -7.17
C ASP A 440 12.49 10.98 -6.64
N THR A 441 11.79 11.47 -5.62
CA THR A 441 12.05 12.79 -4.99
C THR A 441 12.32 12.68 -3.49
N VAL A 442 13.10 13.63 -2.98
CA VAL A 442 13.44 13.75 -1.56
C VAL A 442 13.21 15.19 -1.10
N LEU A 443 12.25 15.42 -0.21
CA LEU A 443 12.05 16.73 0.41
C LEU A 443 12.97 16.86 1.63
N ASP A 444 13.87 17.83 1.60
CA ASP A 444 14.62 18.26 2.77
C ASP A 444 13.79 19.31 3.52
N ALA A 445 13.14 18.87 4.60
CA ALA A 445 12.25 19.73 5.38
C ALA A 445 13.00 20.87 6.11
N ALA A 446 14.31 20.74 6.33
CA ALA A 446 15.09 21.74 7.04
C ALA A 446 15.49 22.92 6.13
N THR A 447 15.84 22.63 4.88
CA THR A 447 16.16 23.67 3.89
C THR A 447 14.94 24.13 3.08
N GLY A 448 13.90 23.30 3.03
CA GLY A 448 12.72 23.47 2.18
C GLY A 448 12.97 23.13 0.72
N LEU A 449 14.11 22.51 0.40
CA LEU A 449 14.50 22.11 -0.94
C LEU A 449 13.98 20.71 -1.26
N GLU A 450 13.50 20.52 -2.48
CA GLU A 450 13.12 19.21 -2.98
C GLU A 450 14.16 18.73 -3.99
N TRP A 451 14.70 17.54 -3.76
CA TRP A 451 15.84 16.97 -4.46
C TRP A 451 15.44 15.80 -5.35
N GLN A 452 16.11 15.67 -6.48
CA GLN A 452 16.12 14.44 -7.25
C GLN A 452 16.78 13.35 -6.38
N ARG A 453 16.10 12.20 -6.22
CA ARG A 453 16.58 11.07 -5.42
C ARG A 453 17.68 10.25 -6.09
N GLY A 454 17.57 10.03 -7.39
CA GLY A 454 18.59 9.36 -8.18
C GLY A 454 19.69 10.29 -8.69
N THR A 455 20.77 9.70 -9.21
CA THR A 455 21.78 10.43 -9.99
C THR A 455 21.38 10.47 -11.47
N SER A 456 21.83 11.48 -12.22
CA SER A 456 21.69 11.50 -13.69
C SER A 456 22.27 10.24 -14.33
N ALA A 457 21.61 9.69 -15.37
CA ALA A 457 22.06 8.45 -16.01
C ALA A 457 23.43 8.55 -16.71
N ILE A 458 23.84 9.76 -17.08
CA ILE A 458 25.16 10.05 -17.65
C ILE A 458 25.79 11.27 -16.98
N ARG A 459 27.09 11.44 -17.14
CA ARG A 459 27.81 12.66 -16.75
C ARG A 459 27.55 13.76 -17.80
N HIS A 460 27.31 14.97 -17.34
CA HIS A 460 27.02 16.12 -18.21
C HIS A 460 28.12 17.17 -18.11
N THR A 461 28.43 17.84 -19.23
CA THR A 461 29.14 19.13 -19.18
C THR A 461 28.31 20.13 -18.39
N LYS A 462 28.92 21.24 -17.95
CA LYS A 462 28.20 22.24 -17.16
C LYS A 462 26.92 22.75 -17.83
N VAL A 463 26.98 23.05 -19.13
CA VAL A 463 25.81 23.48 -19.92
C VAL A 463 24.79 22.35 -20.04
N GLY A 464 25.27 21.11 -20.28
CA GLY A 464 24.42 19.93 -20.33
C GLY A 464 23.69 19.68 -19.01
N ALA A 465 24.33 19.92 -17.86
CA ALA A 465 23.77 19.73 -16.54
C ALA A 465 22.62 20.71 -16.24
N VAL A 466 22.80 21.98 -16.61
CA VAL A 466 21.75 23.01 -16.50
C VAL A 466 20.55 22.63 -17.38
N ASN A 467 20.81 22.24 -18.64
CA ASN A 467 19.75 21.83 -19.57
C ASN A 467 19.02 20.56 -19.09
N TYR A 468 19.75 19.59 -18.56
CA TYR A 468 19.19 18.38 -17.99
C TYR A 468 18.23 18.70 -16.85
N CYS A 469 18.64 19.51 -15.86
CA CYS A 469 17.75 19.87 -14.76
C CYS A 469 16.54 20.67 -15.24
N ASN A 470 16.72 21.67 -16.09
CA ASN A 470 15.60 22.48 -16.58
C ASN A 470 14.56 21.68 -17.38
N ALA A 471 14.97 20.57 -18.01
CA ALA A 471 14.09 19.68 -18.76
C ALA A 471 13.52 18.52 -17.93
N LEU A 472 14.02 18.32 -16.71
CA LEU A 472 13.64 17.20 -15.85
C LEU A 472 12.17 17.32 -15.43
N THR A 473 11.45 16.20 -15.45
CA THR A 473 10.13 16.05 -14.83
C THR A 473 10.14 14.73 -14.07
N LEU A 474 9.90 14.78 -12.76
CA LEU A 474 9.93 13.62 -11.87
C LEU A 474 8.68 13.62 -11.01
N ASP A 475 7.99 12.48 -10.91
CA ASP A 475 6.74 12.35 -10.13
C ASP A 475 5.70 13.47 -10.41
N GLY A 476 5.58 13.87 -11.69
CA GLY A 476 4.70 14.95 -12.13
C GLY A 476 5.16 16.37 -11.76
N LYS A 477 6.35 16.51 -11.14
CA LYS A 477 6.93 17.78 -10.71
C LYS A 477 7.90 18.30 -11.77
N SER A 478 7.79 19.59 -12.09
CA SER A 478 8.67 20.35 -12.98
C SER A 478 9.27 21.55 -12.25
N GLY A 479 10.10 22.35 -12.93
CA GLY A 479 10.79 23.50 -12.34
C GLY A 479 12.11 23.13 -11.64
N TRP A 480 12.65 21.95 -11.94
CA TRP A 480 13.95 21.50 -11.48
C TRP A 480 15.06 22.41 -12.02
N ARG A 481 16.06 22.65 -11.19
CA ARG A 481 17.26 23.42 -11.51
C ARG A 481 18.49 22.72 -10.96
N LEU A 482 19.64 23.12 -11.47
CA LEU A 482 20.91 22.71 -10.89
C LEU A 482 21.09 23.44 -9.53
N PRO A 483 21.53 22.76 -8.46
CA PRO A 483 21.65 23.34 -7.12
C PRO A 483 22.84 24.29 -7.03
N ALA A 484 22.75 25.36 -6.27
CA ALA A 484 23.91 26.17 -5.92
C ALA A 484 24.91 25.36 -5.08
N THR A 485 26.19 25.78 -5.05
CA THR A 485 27.23 25.07 -4.28
C THR A 485 26.87 24.91 -2.81
N ALA A 486 26.34 25.96 -2.17
CA ALA A 486 25.94 25.87 -0.77
C ALA A 486 24.87 24.78 -0.57
N GLU A 487 23.84 24.75 -1.44
CA GLU A 487 22.77 23.75 -1.46
C GLU A 487 23.33 22.34 -1.61
N LEU A 488 24.17 22.10 -2.61
CA LEU A 488 24.73 20.78 -2.88
C LEU A 488 25.67 20.31 -1.77
N SER A 489 26.48 21.21 -1.20
CA SER A 489 27.30 20.91 -0.02
C SER A 489 26.45 20.63 1.22
N GLY A 490 25.21 21.13 1.28
CA GLY A 490 24.24 20.81 2.33
C GLY A 490 23.87 19.33 2.40
N LEU A 491 24.02 18.57 1.30
CA LEU A 491 23.82 17.11 1.27
C LEU A 491 25.01 16.32 1.82
N VAL A 492 26.11 16.98 2.21
CA VAL A 492 27.30 16.27 2.68
C VAL A 492 27.15 15.91 4.16
N ARG A 493 27.01 14.62 4.46
CA ARG A 493 26.90 14.04 5.80
C ARG A 493 28.21 14.08 6.58
N GLU A 494 28.24 14.77 7.72
CA GLU A 494 29.44 14.98 8.55
C GLU A 494 29.65 13.97 9.69
N VAL A 495 28.67 13.10 9.99
CA VAL A 495 28.68 12.22 11.18
C VAL A 495 28.35 10.77 10.80
N GLY A 496 28.99 9.79 11.45
CA GLY A 496 28.67 8.36 11.29
C GLY A 496 29.11 7.76 9.95
N VAL A 497 30.10 8.36 9.29
CA VAL A 497 30.54 8.01 7.94
C VAL A 497 31.83 7.18 7.98
N THR A 498 31.85 6.05 7.26
CA THR A 498 33.02 5.16 7.14
C THR A 498 33.64 5.18 5.74
N THR A 499 32.88 5.58 4.70
CA THR A 499 33.35 5.65 3.31
C THR A 499 32.79 6.86 2.54
N LEU A 500 31.48 7.11 2.59
CA LEU A 500 30.81 8.16 1.82
C LEU A 500 30.13 9.21 2.69
N PHE A 501 30.29 10.48 2.30
CA PHE A 501 29.77 11.63 3.03
C PHE A 501 28.43 12.08 2.45
N ILE A 502 27.58 11.14 2.05
CA ILE A 502 26.17 11.34 1.67
C ILE A 502 25.40 10.13 2.16
N ASP A 503 24.14 10.30 2.55
CA ASP A 503 23.30 9.17 2.97
C ASP A 503 22.77 8.41 1.75
N GLU A 504 23.38 7.27 1.43
CA GLU A 504 23.02 6.44 0.28
C GLU A 504 21.64 5.78 0.40
N GLY A 505 21.06 5.69 1.61
CA GLY A 505 19.67 5.24 1.76
C GLY A 505 18.67 6.28 1.21
N ILE A 506 19.03 7.55 1.39
CA ILE A 506 18.22 8.69 0.98
C ILE A 506 18.52 9.04 -0.48
N PHE A 507 19.79 9.08 -0.84
CA PHE A 507 20.31 9.38 -2.18
C PHE A 507 21.04 8.16 -2.77
N PRO A 508 20.28 7.14 -3.19
CA PRO A 508 20.85 5.93 -3.78
C PRO A 508 21.61 6.25 -5.08
N ASP A 509 22.43 5.29 -5.50
CA ASP A 509 23.19 5.33 -6.75
C ASP A 509 24.12 6.55 -6.88
N THR A 510 24.68 7.01 -5.74
CA THR A 510 25.73 8.01 -5.76
C THR A 510 26.98 7.40 -6.40
N GLN A 511 27.35 7.90 -7.57
CA GLN A 511 28.35 7.31 -8.46
C GLN A 511 29.79 7.39 -7.95
N SER A 512 30.64 6.46 -8.39
CA SER A 512 31.95 6.13 -7.80
C SER A 512 33.09 7.14 -7.98
N ASP A 513 32.94 8.17 -8.83
CA ASP A 513 33.85 9.33 -8.84
C ASP A 513 33.29 10.52 -8.05
N TYR A 514 32.06 10.43 -7.52
CA TYR A 514 31.43 11.30 -6.51
C TYR A 514 31.36 12.80 -6.80
N HIS A 515 31.62 13.23 -8.04
CA HIS A 515 31.68 14.64 -8.40
C HIS A 515 30.38 15.15 -9.02
N TYR A 516 29.73 16.12 -8.38
CA TYR A 516 28.42 16.63 -8.80
C TYR A 516 28.46 18.12 -9.08
N TRP A 517 28.00 18.50 -10.27
CA TRP A 517 27.97 19.92 -10.66
C TRP A 517 27.02 20.72 -9.79
N SER A 518 27.47 21.90 -9.36
CA SER A 518 26.60 22.95 -8.84
C SER A 518 26.31 24.00 -9.91
N ASN A 519 25.38 24.91 -9.63
CA ASN A 519 25.03 26.05 -10.45
C ASN A 519 25.89 27.29 -10.22
N THR A 520 26.83 27.22 -9.28
CA THR A 520 27.65 28.36 -8.91
C THR A 520 28.87 28.44 -9.84
N PRO A 521 29.07 29.56 -10.56
CA PRO A 521 30.30 29.78 -11.32
C PRO A 521 31.48 30.03 -10.38
N ASP A 522 32.67 29.60 -10.77
CA ASP A 522 33.90 29.99 -10.08
C ASP A 522 34.50 31.21 -10.75
N ILE A 523 34.48 32.33 -10.02
CA ILE A 523 34.99 33.63 -10.48
C ILE A 523 36.45 33.89 -10.10
N SER A 524 37.08 32.98 -9.34
CA SER A 524 38.48 33.12 -8.89
C SER A 524 39.49 32.81 -9.99
N VAL A 525 39.04 32.09 -11.02
CA VAL A 525 39.88 31.58 -12.09
C VAL A 525 39.81 32.51 -13.30
N SER A 526 40.92 33.22 -13.56
CA SER A 526 41.07 34.05 -14.77
C SER A 526 41.58 33.20 -15.93
N LEU A 527 40.68 32.65 -16.75
CA LEU A 527 41.05 31.74 -17.86
C LEU A 527 40.24 31.97 -19.14
N PRO A 528 40.71 31.43 -20.30
CA PRO A 528 39.97 31.46 -21.56
C PRO A 528 38.71 30.59 -21.57
N GLN A 529 38.53 29.69 -20.59
CA GLN A 529 37.31 28.87 -20.43
C GLN A 529 36.71 29.07 -19.02
N PRO A 530 35.37 29.08 -18.90
CA PRO A 530 34.70 29.28 -17.62
C PRO A 530 34.77 28.03 -16.73
N PHE A 531 34.84 28.27 -15.41
CA PHE A 531 34.84 27.24 -14.38
C PHE A 531 33.54 27.30 -13.58
N SER A 532 33.15 26.18 -13.00
CA SER A 532 32.04 26.08 -12.06
C SER A 532 32.44 25.23 -10.87
N TRP A 533 31.73 25.40 -9.77
CA TRP A 533 31.92 24.62 -8.57
C TRP A 533 31.22 23.26 -8.67
N TYR A 534 31.79 22.26 -8.00
CA TYR A 534 31.21 20.95 -7.79
C TYR A 534 31.44 20.49 -6.35
N THR A 535 30.60 19.55 -5.89
CA THR A 535 30.79 18.87 -4.60
C THR A 535 31.27 17.45 -4.84
N HIS A 536 32.25 17.01 -4.05
CA HIS A 536 32.80 15.66 -4.08
C HIS A 536 32.36 14.90 -2.82
N PHE A 537 31.40 13.98 -2.97
CA PHE A 537 30.81 13.26 -1.83
C PHE A 537 31.76 12.21 -1.20
N ASN A 538 32.86 11.87 -1.87
CA ASN A 538 33.95 11.07 -1.31
C ASN A 538 35.00 11.99 -0.67
N GLY A 539 34.80 12.30 0.61
CA GLY A 539 35.58 13.28 1.36
C GLY A 539 34.83 14.56 1.68
N GLY A 540 33.62 14.74 1.11
CA GLY A 540 32.74 15.86 1.43
C GLY A 540 33.34 17.23 1.12
N THR A 541 34.17 17.30 0.07
CA THR A 541 34.91 18.52 -0.30
C THR A 541 34.17 19.30 -1.39
N THR A 542 34.52 20.57 -1.52
CA THR A 542 34.00 21.46 -2.57
C THR A 542 35.19 22.05 -3.32
N ASP A 543 35.16 21.95 -4.65
CA ASP A 543 36.23 22.37 -5.56
C ASP A 543 35.61 22.88 -6.88
N SER A 544 36.42 23.38 -7.81
CA SER A 544 35.97 23.87 -9.12
C SER A 544 36.65 23.16 -10.28
N ASP A 545 36.01 23.17 -11.45
CA ASP A 545 36.54 22.55 -12.66
C ASP A 545 36.07 23.28 -13.93
N VAL A 546 36.77 23.04 -15.05
CA VAL A 546 36.40 23.58 -16.36
C VAL A 546 35.01 23.09 -16.77
N ASN A 547 34.20 24.01 -17.30
CA ASN A 547 32.81 23.73 -17.68
C ASN A 547 32.64 22.66 -18.77
N ASN A 548 33.71 22.36 -19.53
CA ASN A 548 33.73 21.34 -20.57
C ASN A 548 33.92 19.92 -20.03
N ASN A 549 34.37 19.76 -18.78
CA ASN A 549 34.42 18.44 -18.16
C ASN A 549 33.01 17.97 -17.82
N SER A 550 32.78 16.67 -18.00
CA SER A 550 31.52 16.07 -17.57
C SER A 550 31.59 15.75 -16.08
N ARG A 551 30.51 15.96 -15.32
CA ARG A 551 30.33 15.53 -13.92
C ARG A 551 28.89 15.05 -13.73
N TRP A 552 28.59 14.37 -12.62
CA TRP A 552 27.23 13.91 -12.33
C TRP A 552 26.31 15.08 -11.95
N VAL A 553 25.01 14.83 -12.02
CA VAL A 553 24.00 15.85 -11.76
C VAL A 553 22.92 15.29 -10.84
N ARG A 554 22.57 16.11 -9.85
CA ARG A 554 21.40 15.91 -8.99
C ARG A 554 20.67 17.25 -8.94
N CYS A 555 19.43 17.27 -9.40
CA CYS A 555 18.66 18.50 -9.49
C CYS A 555 17.93 18.80 -8.18
N VAL A 556 17.59 20.07 -8.00
CA VAL A 556 16.83 20.60 -6.86
C VAL A 556 15.73 21.53 -7.38
N ARG A 557 14.69 21.81 -6.59
CA ARG A 557 13.65 22.78 -6.91
C ARG A 557 13.15 23.56 -5.70
#